data_AF-A0A3A5YD35-F1
#
_entry.id   AF-A0A3A5YD35-F1
#
_cell.length_a   1.000
_cell.length_b   1.000
_cell.length_c   1.000
_cell.angle_alpha   90.00
_cell.angle_beta   90.00
_cell.angle_gamma   90.00
#
_symmetry.space_group_name_H-M   'P 1'
#
loop_
_entity.id
_entity.type
_entity.pdbx_description
1 polymer ?
#
loop_
_entity_poly.entity_id
_entity_poly.type
_entity_poly.pdbx_seq_one_letter_code
_entity_poly.pdbx_strand_id
1 'polypeptide(L)' 'MSIEEAMMGGIVFKGKKDKPKEENKIKTKAKKKTYITGQHGSASAKMKAEIRRKRANRHKK' A
#
# COMPACT_ATOMS: atom_id res chain seq x y z
N MET A 1 -5.82 -30.58 -22.11
CA MET A 1 -4.35 -30.55 -22.17
C MET A 1 -3.90 -31.99 -22.08
N SER A 2 -3.47 -32.54 -23.22
CA SER A 2 -3.14 -33.96 -23.39
C SER A 2 -1.81 -34.27 -22.70
N ILE A 3 -1.68 -35.49 -22.17
CA ILE A 3 -0.50 -35.99 -21.46
C ILE A 3 0.77 -35.94 -22.34
N GLU A 4 0.61 -36.08 -23.64
CA GLU A 4 1.69 -36.07 -24.64
C GLU A 4 2.41 -34.71 -24.71
N GLU A 5 1.66 -33.62 -24.58
CA GLU A 5 2.20 -32.25 -24.59
C GLU A 5 3.06 -31.99 -23.35
N ALA A 6 2.72 -32.62 -22.21
CA ALA A 6 3.49 -32.53 -20.97
C ALA A 6 4.78 -33.38 -21.00
N MET A 7 4.79 -34.49 -21.72
CA MET A 7 5.99 -35.34 -21.88
C MET A 7 7.01 -34.72 -22.83
N MET A 8 6.56 -34.08 -23.91
CA MET A 8 7.44 -33.46 -24.92
C MET A 8 7.88 -32.04 -24.55
N GLY A 9 7.01 -31.27 -23.87
CA GLY A 9 7.27 -29.87 -23.54
C GLY A 9 8.20 -29.64 -22.36
N GLY A 10 8.43 -30.66 -21.52
CA GLY A 10 9.21 -30.54 -20.28
C GLY A 10 8.55 -29.62 -19.25
N ILE A 11 8.54 -30.01 -17.98
CA ILE A 11 8.05 -29.12 -16.91
C ILE A 11 9.12 -28.05 -16.65
N VAL A 12 8.96 -26.86 -17.25
CA VAL A 12 9.80 -25.70 -16.93
C VAL A 12 9.38 -25.15 -15.58
N PHE A 13 10.10 -25.52 -14.51
CA PHE A 13 9.96 -24.88 -13.20
C PHE A 13 10.43 -23.43 -13.29
N LYS A 14 9.48 -22.52 -13.54
CA LYS A 14 9.71 -21.09 -13.38
C LYS A 14 9.98 -20.84 -11.90
N GLY A 15 11.27 -20.67 -11.56
CA GLY A 15 11.72 -20.40 -10.20
C GLY A 15 10.92 -19.27 -9.56
N LYS A 16 10.82 -19.32 -8.22
CA LYS A 16 10.11 -18.32 -7.40
C LYS A 16 10.34 -16.92 -7.96
N LYS A 17 9.27 -16.26 -8.40
CA LYS A 17 9.32 -14.81 -8.65
C LYS A 17 9.82 -14.17 -7.36
N ASP A 18 10.94 -13.45 -7.44
CA ASP A 18 11.36 -12.58 -6.37
C ASP A 18 10.16 -11.76 -5.93
N LYS A 19 9.94 -11.74 -4.61
CA LYS A 19 8.85 -11.00 -3.99
C LYS A 19 8.85 -9.59 -4.59
N PRO A 20 7.68 -9.02 -4.96
CA PRO A 20 7.64 -7.62 -5.35
C PRO A 20 8.36 -6.84 -4.25
N LYS A 21 9.35 -6.01 -4.63
CA LYS A 21 10.03 -5.12 -3.69
C LYS A 21 8.93 -4.37 -2.96
N GLU A 22 8.63 -4.77 -1.73
CA GLU A 22 7.80 -3.98 -0.85
C GLU A 22 8.46 -2.62 -0.82
N GLU A 23 7.77 -1.62 -1.34
CA GLU A 23 8.17 -0.24 -1.24
C GLU A 23 8.11 0.16 0.24
N ASN A 24 9.07 -0.33 1.02
CA ASN A 24 9.44 0.19 2.33
C ASN A 24 10.11 1.56 2.12
N LYS A 25 9.42 2.47 1.42
CA LYS A 25 9.86 3.80 1.05
C LYS A 25 9.51 4.82 2.13
N ILE A 26 9.65 4.45 3.41
CA ILE A 26 9.75 5.45 4.48
C ILE A 26 10.78 5.00 5.52
N LYS A 27 12.07 5.08 5.14
CA LYS A 27 13.18 4.61 5.98
C LYS A 27 13.72 5.64 6.99
N THR A 28 13.26 6.89 6.98
CA THR A 28 13.73 7.90 7.96
C THR A 28 12.61 8.35 8.90
N LYS A 29 12.96 8.58 10.17
CA LYS A 29 12.04 9.13 11.18
C LYS A 29 11.42 10.45 10.71
N ALA A 30 12.19 11.28 10.00
CA ALA A 30 11.73 12.52 9.40
C ALA A 30 10.62 12.30 8.37
N LYS A 31 10.80 11.38 7.40
CA LYS A 31 9.79 11.11 6.38
C LYS A 31 8.50 10.50 6.97
N LYS A 32 8.62 9.69 8.05
CA LYS A 32 7.46 9.19 8.80
C LYS A 32 6.69 10.33 9.47
N LYS A 33 7.41 11.24 10.15
CA LYS A 33 6.82 12.41 10.81
C LYS A 33 6.08 13.30 9.80
N THR A 34 6.71 13.63 8.67
CA THR A 34 6.09 14.47 7.63
C THR A 34 4.84 13.84 7.03
N TYR A 35 4.78 12.52 6.87
CA TYR A 35 3.57 11.83 6.41
C TYR A 35 2.42 11.92 7.43
N ILE A 36 2.73 11.81 8.72
CA ILE A 36 1.72 11.84 9.80
C ILE A 36 1.18 13.26 10.03
N THR A 37 2.09 14.23 10.17
CA THR A 37 1.76 15.61 10.55
C THR A 37 1.50 16.53 9.37
N GLY A 38 1.96 16.15 8.18
CA GLY A 38 2.03 17.03 7.02
C GLY A 38 3.22 17.98 7.09
N GLN A 39 3.48 18.68 5.98
CA GLN A 39 4.43 19.79 5.92
C GLN A 39 3.89 21.01 6.68
N HIS A 40 4.79 21.91 7.10
CA HIS A 40 4.38 23.20 7.68
C HIS A 40 3.55 23.98 6.65
N GLY A 41 2.45 24.62 7.08
CA GLY A 41 1.55 25.35 6.18
C GLY A 41 0.58 24.47 5.37
N SER A 42 0.68 23.14 5.41
CA SER A 42 -0.20 22.23 4.65
C SER A 42 -1.65 22.16 5.13
N ALA A 43 -2.03 22.94 6.16
CA ALA A 43 -3.35 22.90 6.80
C ALA A 43 -3.85 21.50 7.23
N SER A 44 -2.94 20.51 7.34
CA SER A 44 -3.25 19.11 7.63
C SER A 44 -4.09 18.92 8.91
N ALA A 45 -3.90 19.79 9.90
CA ALA A 45 -4.68 19.81 11.13
C ALA A 45 -6.17 20.14 10.90
N LYS A 46 -6.47 21.14 10.04
CA LYS A 46 -7.84 21.54 9.69
C LYS A 46 -8.58 20.40 8.98
N MET A 47 -7.91 19.76 8.01
CA MET A 47 -8.47 18.60 7.28
C MET A 47 -8.78 17.42 8.21
N LYS A 48 -7.86 17.07 9.13
CA LYS A 48 -8.08 15.99 10.11
C LYS A 48 -9.26 16.32 11.04
N ALA A 49 -9.43 17.57 11.46
CA ALA A 49 -10.56 17.98 12.29
C ALA A 49 -11.91 17.86 11.55
N GLU A 50 -11.96 18.26 10.28
CA GLU A 50 -13.15 18.12 9.44
C GLU A 50 -13.56 16.65 9.27
N ILE A 51 -12.60 15.76 8.99
CA ILE A 51 -12.84 14.32 8.88
C ILE A 51 -13.41 13.75 10.19
N ARG A 52 -12.88 14.17 11.35
CA ARG A 52 -13.43 13.76 12.67
C ARG A 52 -14.88 14.21 12.84
N ARG A 53 -15.19 15.48 12.51
CA ARG A 53 -16.55 16.02 12.57
C ARG A 53 -17.50 15.22 11.67
N LYS A 54 -17.12 14.98 10.41
CA LYS A 54 -17.92 14.18 9.46
C LYS A 54 -18.17 12.77 10.00
N ARG A 55 -17.14 12.12 10.56
CA ARG A 55 -17.26 10.77 11.13
C ARG A 55 -18.24 10.71 12.29
N ALA A 56 -18.19 11.67 13.21
CA ALA A 56 -19.11 11.76 14.35
C ALA A 56 -20.56 11.97 13.89
N ASN A 57 -20.77 12.74 12.82
CA ASN A 57 -22.10 13.01 12.29
C ASN A 57 -22.68 11.88 11.42
N ARG A 58 -21.92 10.81 11.09
CA ARG A 58 -22.43 9.69 10.27
C ARG A 58 -23.59 8.94 10.90
N HIS A 59 -23.62 8.88 12.22
CA HIS A 59 -24.67 8.18 12.98
C HIS A 59 -25.87 9.08 13.29
N LYS A 60 -25.81 10.36 12.93
CA LYS A 60 -26.88 11.33 13.15
C LYS A 60 -27.77 11.52 11.92
N LYS A 61 -27.59 10.69 10.89
CA LYS A 61 -28.38 10.70 9.66
C LYS A 61 -29.26 9.47 9.60
#